data_AF-A0A819AB87-F1
#
_entry.id   AF-A0A819AB87-F1
#
_cell.length_a   1.000
_cell.length_b   1.000
_cell.length_c   1.000
_cell.angle_alpha   90.00
_cell.angle_beta   90.00
_cell.angle_gamma   90.00
#
_symmetry.space_group_name_H-M   'P 1'
#
loop_
_entity.id
_entity.type
_entity.pdbx_description
1 polymer ?
#
loop_
_entity_poly.entity_id
_entity_poly.type
_entity_poly.pdbx_seq_one_letter_code
_entity_poly.pdbx_strand_id
1 'polypeptide(L)'
;MICSNVFDLSSDQNLTHIHFYRIDIDENNIELSQRLNITTIPTIQWYFHGNKLDELIGVDLEQFINKTQHLAKIYKRKTIKKPSNDLLLSTIDENNILE
;
A
#
# COMPACT_ATOMS: atom_id res chain seq x y z
N MET A 1 10.47 7.10 20.49
CA MET A 1 9.70 5.85 20.67
C MET A 1 8.34 6.07 20.02
N ILE A 2 8.21 5.75 18.73
CA ILE A 2 6.92 5.72 18.03
C ILE A 2 6.64 4.23 17.82
N CYS A 3 5.37 3.81 18.01
CA CYS A 3 4.83 2.47 17.68
C CYS A 3 4.64 1.45 18.81
N SER A 4 4.02 1.82 19.93
CA SER A 4 3.12 0.86 20.61
C SER A 4 1.75 0.84 19.92
N ASN A 5 1.22 2.00 19.53
CA ASN A 5 -0.17 2.14 19.08
C ASN A 5 -0.45 1.70 17.63
N VAL A 6 0.58 1.57 16.77
CA VAL A 6 0.38 1.11 15.37
C VAL A 6 0.16 -0.41 15.32
N PHE A 7 0.79 -1.17 16.22
CA PHE A 7 0.54 -2.60 16.37
C PHE A 7 -0.85 -2.91 16.95
N ASP A 8 -1.43 -1.99 17.73
CA ASP A 8 -2.81 -2.18 18.20
C ASP A 8 -3.83 -2.12 17.05
N LEU A 9 -3.54 -1.37 15.99
CA LEU A 9 -4.40 -1.33 14.79
C LEU A 9 -4.36 -2.62 13.98
N SER A 10 -3.23 -3.34 13.96
CA SER A 10 -3.17 -4.64 13.26
C SER A 10 -3.99 -5.72 13.96
N SER A 11 -4.38 -5.49 15.22
CA SER A 11 -5.30 -6.36 15.98
C SER A 11 -6.78 -6.07 15.72
N ASP A 12 -7.12 -4.97 15.02
CA ASP A 12 -8.49 -4.69 14.60
C ASP A 12 -8.91 -5.68 13.51
N GLN A 13 -9.95 -6.49 13.77
CA GLN A 13 -10.47 -7.46 12.81
C GLN A 13 -10.88 -6.81 11.47
N ASN A 14 -11.17 -5.51 11.46
CA ASN A 14 -11.50 -4.75 10.26
C ASN A 14 -10.29 -4.41 9.39
N LEU A 15 -9.06 -4.58 9.88
CA LEU A 15 -7.81 -4.25 9.18
C LEU A 15 -6.98 -5.51 8.87
N THR A 16 -7.55 -6.71 9.04
CA THR A 16 -6.89 -8.00 8.74
C THR A 16 -6.41 -8.13 7.29
N HIS A 17 -7.00 -7.37 6.36
CA HIS A 17 -6.59 -7.31 4.95
C HIS A 17 -5.56 -6.21 4.64
N ILE A 18 -5.01 -5.56 5.66
CA ILE A 18 -3.99 -4.52 5.53
C ILE A 18 -2.66 -5.03 6.07
N HIS A 19 -1.61 -4.88 5.26
CA HIS A 19 -0.24 -5.14 5.66
C HIS A 19 0.45 -3.83 6.00
N PHE A 20 1.04 -3.76 7.20
CA PHE A 20 1.80 -2.61 7.65
C PHE A 20 3.30 -2.88 7.46
N TYR A 21 3.97 -1.98 6.77
CA TYR A 21 5.43 -2.03 6.57
C TYR A 21 6.05 -0.79 7.18
N ARG A 22 7.14 -0.97 7.91
CA ARG A 22 8.01 0.11 8.37
C ARG A 22 9.28 0.07 7.55
N ILE A 23 9.63 1.21 6.96
CA ILE A 23 10.87 1.39 6.22
C ILE A 23 11.64 2.48 6.94
N ASP A 24 12.80 2.14 7.46
CA ASP A 24 13.73 3.12 8.01
C ASP A 24 14.57 3.66 6.84
N ILE A 25 14.53 4.98 6.63
CA ILE A 25 15.30 5.64 5.57
C ILE A 25 16.63 6.09 6.18
N ASP A 26 17.70 5.50 5.68
CA ASP A 26 19.09 5.83 6.01
C ASP A 26 19.89 6.11 4.73
N GLU A 27 21.20 6.35 4.87
CA GLU A 27 22.10 6.64 3.75
C GLU A 27 22.15 5.52 2.70
N ASN A 28 21.87 4.26 3.09
CA ASN A 28 21.89 3.11 2.18
C ASN A 28 20.59 2.97 1.37
N ASN A 29 19.51 3.65 1.78
CA ASN A 29 18.19 3.56 1.18
C ASN A 29 17.70 4.90 0.59
N ILE A 30 18.61 5.83 0.30
CA ILE A 30 18.29 7.13 -0.30
C ILE A 30 17.59 6.96 -1.66
N GLU A 31 17.99 5.99 -2.47
CA GLU A 31 17.33 5.76 -3.77
C GLU A 31 15.84 5.41 -3.59
N LEU A 32 15.50 4.64 -2.56
CA LEU A 32 14.12 4.28 -2.25
C LEU A 32 13.33 5.52 -1.79
N SER A 33 13.93 6.41 -0.99
CA SER A 33 13.27 7.66 -0.59
C SER A 33 12.97 8.55 -1.80
N GLN A 34 13.90 8.65 -2.75
CA GLN A 34 13.71 9.39 -3.99
C GLN A 34 12.62 8.76 -4.85
N ARG A 35 12.66 7.43 -5.06
CA ARG A 35 11.65 6.71 -5.86
C ARG A 35 10.24 6.82 -5.29
N LEU A 36 10.11 6.89 -3.97
CA LEU A 36 8.83 7.05 -3.27
C LEU A 36 8.46 8.52 -3.00
N ASN A 37 9.26 9.48 -3.50
CA ASN A 37 9.12 10.92 -3.28
C ASN A 37 8.98 11.31 -1.79
N ILE A 38 9.79 10.68 -0.93
CA ILE A 38 9.82 10.97 0.50
C ILE A 38 10.75 12.17 0.74
N THR A 39 10.16 13.33 0.98
CA THR A 39 10.89 14.58 1.26
C THR A 39 11.00 14.89 2.75
N THR A 40 10.22 14.20 3.59
CA THR A 40 10.13 14.47 5.03
C THR A 40 9.86 13.19 5.80
N ILE A 41 10.41 13.07 7.00
CA ILE A 41 10.20 11.94 7.89
C ILE A 41 9.55 12.48 9.18
N PRO A 42 8.53 11.81 9.74
CA PRO A 42 7.89 10.60 9.23
C PRO A 42 6.89 10.89 8.10
N THR A 43 6.83 9.99 7.12
CA THR A 43 5.81 9.97 6.06
C THR A 43 5.15 8.59 6.01
N ILE A 44 3.83 8.57 5.91
CA ILE A 44 3.03 7.36 5.72
C ILE A 44 2.42 7.40 4.33
N GLN A 45 2.52 6.30 3.60
CA GLN A 45 1.92 6.15 2.28
C GLN A 45 1.05 4.89 2.25
N TRP A 46 -0.14 5.00 1.67
CA TRP A 46 -1.04 3.86 1.48
C TRP A 46 -0.96 3.37 0.04
N TYR A 47 -0.98 2.06 -0.15
CA TYR A 47 -0.90 1.41 -1.45
C TYR A 47 -2.01 0.37 -1.63
N PHE A 48 -2.49 0.21 -2.86
CA PHE A 48 -3.41 -0.86 -3.24
C PHE A 48 -3.08 -1.36 -4.66
N HIS A 49 -2.81 -2.67 -4.78
CA HIS A 49 -2.35 -3.29 -6.03
C HIS A 49 -1.17 -2.53 -6.68
N GLY A 50 -0.16 -2.18 -5.88
CA GLY A 50 1.04 -1.46 -6.34
C GLY A 50 0.85 0.04 -6.61
N ASN A 51 -0.38 0.56 -6.57
CA ASN A 51 -0.64 1.98 -6.81
C ASN A 51 -0.74 2.75 -5.49
N LYS A 52 -0.05 3.90 -5.40
CA LYS A 52 -0.16 4.82 -4.27
C LYS A 52 -1.57 5.41 -4.22
N LEU A 53 -2.22 5.25 -3.08
CA LEU A 53 -3.57 5.77 -2.82
C LEU A 53 -3.55 7.16 -2.21
N ASP A 54 -2.67 7.36 -1.23
CA ASP A 54 -2.65 8.57 -0.41
C ASP A 54 -1.34 8.66 0.38
N GLU A 55 -1.10 9.83 0.98
CA GLU A 55 0.01 10.04 1.90
C GLU A 55 -0.31 10.99 3.05
N LEU A 56 0.45 10.85 4.13
CA LEU A 56 0.43 11.73 5.29
C LEU A 56 1.87 12.09 5.64
N ILE A 57 2.19 13.38 5.59
CA ILE A 57 3.51 13.93 5.89
C ILE A 57 3.46 14.58 7.27
N GLY A 58 4.37 14.19 8.17
CA GLY A 58 4.30 14.58 9.57
C GLY A 58 3.20 13.79 10.27
N VAL A 59 3.59 12.82 11.10
CA VAL A 59 2.64 11.85 11.64
C VAL A 59 1.86 12.46 12.81
N ASP A 60 0.58 12.67 12.56
CA ASP A 60 -0.47 12.75 13.56
C ASP A 60 -1.14 11.38 13.65
N LEU A 61 -1.14 10.80 14.85
CA LEU A 61 -1.64 9.44 15.08
C LEU A 61 -3.15 9.33 14.82
N GLU A 62 -3.93 10.34 15.19
CA GLU A 62 -5.38 10.34 14.99
C GLU A 62 -5.70 10.42 13.50
N GLN A 63 -5.00 11.27 12.75
CA GLN A 63 -5.15 11.37 11.31
C GLN A 63 -4.79 10.05 10.62
N PHE A 64 -3.70 9.39 11.03
CA PHE A 64 -3.31 8.09 10.52
C PHE A 64 -4.39 7.02 10.75
N ILE A 65 -4.94 6.93 11.96
CA ILE A 65 -5.99 5.97 12.31
C ILE A 65 -7.24 6.20 11.47
N ASN A 66 -7.73 7.45 11.45
CA ASN A 66 -8.94 7.82 10.73
C ASN A 66 -8.80 7.55 9.23
N LYS A 67 -7.65 7.91 8.65
CA LYS A 67 -7.37 7.67 7.23
C LYS A 67 -7.29 6.19 6.91
N THR A 68 -6.58 5.40 7.73
CA THR A 68 -6.43 3.96 7.54
C THR A 68 -7.78 3.26 7.59
N GLN A 69 -8.62 3.56 8.59
CA GLN A 69 -9.97 2.99 8.69
C GLN A 69 -10.86 3.39 7.52
N HIS A 70 -10.77 4.65 7.05
CA HIS A 70 -11.52 5.13 5.90
C HIS A 70 -11.14 4.37 4.61
N LEU A 71 -9.83 4.28 4.33
CA LEU A 71 -9.32 3.56 3.16
C LEU A 71 -9.65 2.06 3.25
N ALA A 72 -9.52 1.44 4.42
CA ALA A 72 -9.89 0.04 4.64
C ALA A 72 -11.35 -0.24 4.22
N LYS A 73 -12.28 0.62 4.64
CA LYS A 73 -13.72 0.50 4.33
C LYS A 73 -14.00 0.66 2.84
N ILE A 74 -13.32 1.59 2.16
CA ILE A 74 -13.50 1.82 0.71
C ILE A 74 -12.99 0.62 -0.08
N TYR A 75 -11.77 0.17 0.20
CA TYR A 75 -11.10 -0.83 -0.63
C TYR A 75 -11.51 -2.27 -0.32
N LYS A 76 -12.03 -2.56 0.88
CA LYS A 76 -12.72 -3.83 1.17
C LYS A 76 -13.97 -4.04 0.30
N ARG A 77 -14.66 -2.96 -0.09
CA ARG A 77 -15.83 -3.05 -0.99
C ARG A 77 -15.43 -3.22 -2.46
N LYS A 78 -14.29 -2.64 -2.86
CA LYS A 78 -13.76 -2.77 -4.22
C LYS A 78 -13.24 -4.18 -4.51
N THR A 79 -12.65 -4.88 -3.53
CA THR A 79 -12.17 -6.26 -3.70
C THR A 79 -13.29 -7.30 -3.80
N ILE A 80 -14.48 -7.02 -3.24
CA ILE A 80 -15.65 -7.94 -3.28
C ILE A 80 -16.42 -7.83 -4.62
N LYS A 81 -16.33 -6.70 -5.33
CA LYS A 81 -16.81 -6.59 -6.72
C LYS A 81 -15.75 -7.17 -7.65
N LYS A 82 -15.74 -8.49 -7.81
CA LYS A 82 -14.91 -9.17 -8.82
C LYS A 82 -15.19 -8.54 -10.20
N PRO A 83 -14.17 -8.17 -11.00
CA PRO A 83 -14.40 -7.90 -12.41
C PRO A 83 -14.97 -9.17 -13.05
N SER A 84 -16.04 -9.01 -13.83
CA SER A 84 -16.62 -10.08 -14.64
C SER A 84 -15.55 -10.69 -15.56
N ASN A 85 -15.55 -12.02 -15.64
CA ASN A 85 -14.64 -12.85 -16.43
C ASN A 85 -14.84 -12.70 -17.96
N ASP A 86 -14.60 -11.53 -18.55
CA ASP A 86 -14.75 -11.35 -20.01
C ASP A 86 -13.47 -10.93 -20.74
N LEU A 87 -12.28 -11.24 -20.25
CA LEU A 87 -11.05 -11.11 -21.07
C LEU A 87 -9.97 -12.12 -20.65
N LEU A 88 -10.20 -13.40 -20.94
CA LEU A 88 -9.14 -14.41 -21.06
C LEU A 88 -9.16 -14.90 -22.52
N LEU A 89 -7.98 -14.91 -23.14
CA LEU A 89 -7.62 -15.47 -24.47
C LEU A 89 -7.94 -14.64 -25.73
N SER A 90 -7.02 -13.73 -26.06
CA SER A 90 -6.44 -13.58 -27.41
C SER A 90 -5.12 -12.81 -27.21
N THR A 91 -3.92 -13.36 -27.34
CA THR A 91 -3.42 -14.28 -28.35
C THR A 91 -2.18 -14.97 -27.76
N ILE A 92 -2.24 -16.29 -27.65
CA ILE A 92 -1.04 -17.11 -27.80
C ILE A 92 -0.64 -16.93 -29.26
N ASP A 93 0.53 -16.38 -29.53
CA ASP A 93 1.22 -16.64 -30.79
C ASP A 93 2.56 -17.28 -30.44
N GLU A 94 2.65 -18.55 -30.83
CA GLU A 94 3.80 -19.42 -30.75
C GLU A 94 4.87 -18.98 -31.77
N ASN A 95 6.14 -19.31 -31.47
CA ASN A 95 7.28 -19.40 -32.40
C ASN A 95 7.97 -18.10 -32.85
N ASN A 96 9.16 -17.84 -32.30
CA ASN A 96 10.44 -17.40 -32.93
C ASN A 96 11.33 -16.82 -31.80
N ILE A 97 12.54 -17.25 -31.47
CA ILE A 97 13.73 -17.46 -32.30
C ILE A 97 14.65 -18.45 -31.56
N LEU A 98 14.94 -19.59 -32.17
CA LEU A 98 16.21 -20.30 -32.09
C LEU A 98 16.66 -20.44 -33.54
N GLU A 99 17.57 -19.56 -33.99
CA GLU A 99 18.69 -19.84 -34.91
C GLU A 99 19.82 -18.85 -34.62
#